data_AF-A0A933R3S9-F1
#
_entry.id   AF-A0A933R3S9-F1
#
_cell.length_a   1.000
_cell.length_b   1.000
_cell.length_c   1.000
_cell.angle_alpha   90.00
_cell.angle_beta   90.00
_cell.angle_gamma   90.00
#
_symmetry.space_group_name_H-M   'P 1'
#
loop_
_entity.id
_entity.type
_entity.pdbx_description
1 polymer ?
#
loop_
_entity_poly.entity_id
_entity_poly.type
_entity_poly.pdbx_seq_one_letter_code
_entity_poly.pdbx_strand_id
1 'polypeptide(L)'
;MQKVNVEIMPSFSNITYGILIAVAGLILPALLIPLVKFAGYSEIFEEIAKALVILFLIFKLPTHKAQILAAGAFGFLFGLSENIFYLTNVFALGDFNIFWQRFLLTVPMHIITVLVMVFAGLARKYLLILGLVGAVVLHILFNGIIIDFLMR
;
A
#
# COMPACT_ATOMS: atom_id res chain seq x y z
N MET A 1 39.12 -14.36 -24.30
CA MET A 1 37.87 -13.75 -23.78
C MET A 1 37.06 -14.84 -23.10
N GLN A 2 37.02 -14.82 -21.78
CA GLN A 2 36.28 -15.78 -20.95
C GLN A 2 34.79 -15.41 -20.99
N LYS A 3 33.92 -16.33 -21.44
CA LYS A 3 32.47 -16.14 -21.39
C LYS A 3 32.06 -16.08 -19.92
N VAL A 4 31.67 -14.90 -19.45
CA VAL A 4 31.03 -14.74 -18.15
C VAL A 4 29.67 -15.42 -18.25
N ASN A 5 29.56 -16.62 -17.68
CA ASN A 5 28.26 -17.24 -17.43
C ASN A 5 27.59 -16.40 -16.36
N VAL A 6 26.67 -15.54 -16.78
CA VAL A 6 25.75 -14.86 -15.88
C VAL A 6 24.81 -15.95 -15.36
N GLU A 7 25.04 -16.43 -14.14
CA GLU A 7 24.09 -17.28 -13.45
C GLU A 7 22.81 -16.48 -13.24
N ILE A 8 21.82 -16.76 -14.08
CA ILE A 8 20.49 -16.20 -13.95
C ILE A 8 19.90 -16.81 -12.68
N MET A 9 19.82 -16.03 -11.61
CA MET A 9 19.14 -16.44 -10.38
C MET A 9 17.75 -16.98 -10.72
N PRO A 10 17.30 -18.07 -10.08
CA PRO A 10 15.99 -18.64 -10.37
C PRO A 10 14.91 -17.57 -10.13
N SER A 11 14.07 -17.31 -11.15
CA SER A 11 12.94 -16.42 -10.96
C SER A 11 12.01 -17.05 -9.92
N PHE A 12 11.79 -16.35 -8.79
CA PHE A 12 10.83 -16.80 -7.78
C PHE A 12 9.49 -17.16 -8.42
N SER A 13 8.85 -18.20 -7.89
CA SER A 13 7.53 -18.63 -8.35
C SER A 13 6.48 -17.53 -8.09
N ASN A 14 5.41 -17.51 -8.88
CA ASN A 14 4.28 -16.60 -8.66
C ASN A 14 3.68 -16.73 -7.25
N ILE A 15 3.72 -17.94 -6.67
CA ILE A 15 3.27 -18.23 -5.30
C ILE A 15 4.12 -17.45 -4.29
N THR A 16 5.44 -17.45 -4.48
CA THR A 16 6.37 -16.72 -3.62
C THR A 16 6.09 -15.22 -3.64
N TYR A 17 5.89 -14.62 -4.82
CA TYR A 17 5.50 -13.22 -4.90
C TYR A 17 4.14 -12.95 -4.25
N GLY A 18 3.16 -13.83 -4.43
CA GLY A 18 1.86 -13.71 -3.76
C GLY A 18 1.98 -13.68 -2.23
N ILE A 19 2.78 -14.59 -1.65
CA ILE A 19 3.06 -14.61 -0.21
C ILE A 19 3.73 -13.32 0.24
N LEU A 20 4.78 -12.86 -0.47
CA LEU A 20 5.49 -11.64 -0.12
C LEU A 20 4.58 -10.40 -0.17
N ILE A 21 3.70 -10.31 -1.17
CA ILE A 21 2.73 -9.22 -1.29
C ILE A 21 1.74 -9.24 -0.13
N ALA A 22 1.22 -10.42 0.24
CA ALA A 22 0.31 -10.55 1.37
C ALA A 22 0.97 -10.18 2.71
N VAL A 23 2.19 -10.68 2.93
CA VAL A 23 2.99 -10.36 4.12
C VAL A 23 3.30 -8.86 4.17
N ALA A 24 3.71 -8.25 3.06
CA ALA A 24 3.95 -6.81 2.99
C ALA A 24 2.69 -6.02 3.30
N GLY A 25 1.54 -6.41 2.75
CA GLY A 25 0.25 -5.75 3.01
C GLY A 25 -0.16 -5.80 4.48
N LEU A 26 0.12 -6.90 5.19
CA LEU A 26 -0.26 -7.05 6.60
C LEU A 26 0.73 -6.40 7.58
N ILE A 27 2.02 -6.38 7.25
CA ILE A 27 3.09 -5.98 8.18
C ILE A 27 3.52 -4.52 7.98
N LEU A 28 3.47 -3.99 6.75
CA LEU A 28 3.98 -2.64 6.49
C LEU A 28 3.33 -1.56 7.36
N PRO A 29 2.00 -1.55 7.59
CA PRO A 29 1.41 -0.54 8.48
C PRO A 29 2.01 -0.55 9.89
N ALA A 30 2.26 -1.72 10.48
CA ALA A 30 2.92 -1.81 11.79
C ALA A 30 4.33 -1.22 11.79
N LEU A 31 5.10 -1.46 10.73
CA LEU A 31 6.46 -0.95 10.60
C LEU A 31 6.49 0.57 10.38
N LEU A 32 5.44 1.12 9.76
CA LEU A 32 5.33 2.53 9.43
C LEU A 32 4.90 3.37 10.63
N ILE A 33 4.09 2.86 11.56
CA ILE A 33 3.65 3.57 12.78
C ILE A 33 4.81 4.31 13.49
N PRO A 34 5.92 3.66 13.88
CA PRO A 34 7.01 4.36 14.57
C PRO A 34 7.73 5.38 13.69
N LEU A 35 7.92 5.07 12.40
CA LEU A 35 8.56 5.97 11.43
C LEU A 35 7.75 7.25 11.27
N VAL A 36 6.45 7.10 11.08
CA VAL A 36 5.49 8.18 10.92
C VAL A 36 5.42 9.05 12.17
N LYS A 37 5.39 8.43 13.36
CA LYS A 37 5.38 9.16 14.64
C LYS A 37 6.61 10.05 14.81
N PHE A 38 7.76 9.65 14.26
CA PHE A 38 8.99 10.44 14.31
C PHE A 38 9.04 11.53 13.22
N ALA A 39 8.56 11.23 12.01
CA ALA A 39 8.75 12.10 10.85
C ALA A 39 7.60 13.10 10.59
N GLY A 40 6.40 12.87 11.14
CA GLY A 40 5.27 13.81 11.06
C GLY A 40 4.52 13.85 9.72
N TYR A 41 4.92 13.06 8.73
CA TYR A 41 4.29 13.00 7.39
C TYR A 41 3.79 11.58 7.06
N SER A 42 2.69 11.14 7.68
CA SER A 42 2.20 9.75 7.57
C SER A 42 1.97 9.30 6.14
N GLU A 43 1.28 10.13 5.37
CA GLU A 43 0.78 9.80 4.04
C GLU A 43 1.93 9.58 3.06
N ILE A 44 2.97 10.42 3.11
CA ILE A 44 4.11 10.34 2.19
C ILE A 44 4.89 9.03 2.39
N PHE A 45 5.21 8.69 3.64
CA PHE A 45 5.98 7.46 3.91
C PHE A 45 5.19 6.20 3.57
N GLU A 46 3.89 6.20 3.82
CA GLU A 46 3.02 5.09 3.43
C GLU A 46 2.96 4.89 1.92
N GLU A 47 2.76 5.96 1.15
CA GLU A 47 2.70 5.84 -0.31
C GLU A 47 4.05 5.47 -0.91
N ILE A 48 5.17 5.96 -0.35
CA ILE A 48 6.52 5.50 -0.75
C ILE A 48 6.68 4.00 -0.49
N ALA A 49 6.28 3.51 0.69
CA ALA A 49 6.38 2.09 1.02
C ALA A 49 5.56 1.22 0.07
N LYS A 50 4.33 1.65 -0.27
CA LYS A 50 3.47 0.98 -1.26
C LYS A 50 4.11 1.01 -2.66
N ALA A 51 4.69 2.13 -3.08
CA ALA A 51 5.39 2.24 -4.35
C ALA A 51 6.56 1.26 -4.45
N LEU A 52 7.31 1.04 -3.36
CA LEU A 52 8.39 0.04 -3.30
C LEU A 52 7.84 -1.38 -3.47
N VAL A 53 6.73 -1.73 -2.80
CA VAL A 53 6.05 -3.02 -3.00
C VAL A 53 5.61 -3.20 -4.45
N ILE A 54 5.04 -2.16 -5.05
CA ILE A 54 4.61 -2.19 -6.45
C ILE A 54 5.81 -2.48 -7.36
N LEU A 55 6.91 -1.73 -7.18
CA LEU A 55 8.10 -1.82 -8.02
C LEU A 55 8.82 -3.17 -7.90
N PHE A 56 8.99 -3.66 -6.67
CA PHE A 56 9.82 -4.84 -6.39
C PHE A 56 9.05 -6.15 -6.37
N LEU A 57 7.74 -6.13 -6.09
CA LEU A 57 6.92 -7.33 -5.98
C LEU A 57 5.82 -7.39 -7.04
N ILE A 58 4.96 -6.38 -7.13
CA ILE A 58 3.77 -6.46 -7.99
C ILE A 58 4.18 -6.50 -9.46
N PHE A 59 5.06 -5.60 -9.92
CA PHE A 59 5.54 -5.59 -11.31
C PHE A 59 6.43 -6.78 -11.70
N LYS A 60 6.71 -7.71 -10.78
CA LYS A 60 7.37 -8.99 -11.11
C LYS A 60 6.37 -10.08 -11.53
N LEU A 61 5.08 -9.87 -11.29
CA LEU A 61 4.04 -10.79 -11.73
C LEU A 61 3.93 -10.78 -13.26
N PRO A 62 3.60 -11.93 -13.89
CA PRO A 62 3.77 -12.13 -15.33
C PRO A 62 2.74 -11.40 -16.20
N THR A 63 1.58 -11.03 -15.66
CA THR A 63 0.50 -10.42 -16.46
C THR A 63 -0.07 -9.18 -15.78
N HIS A 64 -0.53 -8.21 -16.58
CA HIS A 64 -1.19 -7.01 -16.05
C HIS A 64 -2.42 -7.36 -15.21
N LYS A 65 -3.16 -8.41 -15.58
CA LYS A 65 -4.30 -8.90 -14.78
C LYS A 65 -3.85 -9.36 -13.39
N ALA A 66 -2.77 -10.14 -13.31
CA ALA A 66 -2.21 -10.56 -12.02
C ALA A 66 -1.71 -9.37 -11.21
N GLN A 67 -1.09 -8.38 -11.85
CA GLN A 67 -0.60 -7.15 -11.22
C GLN A 67 -1.74 -6.32 -10.63
N ILE A 68 -2.84 -6.11 -11.36
CA ILE A 68 -4.01 -5.37 -10.90
C ILE A 68 -4.72 -6.11 -9.75
N LEU A 69 -4.87 -7.44 -9.86
CA LEU A 69 -5.48 -8.23 -8.78
C LEU A 69 -4.61 -8.20 -7.52
N ALA A 70 -3.30 -8.36 -7.66
CA ALA A 70 -2.36 -8.28 -6.55
C ALA A 70 -2.33 -6.87 -5.93
N ALA A 71 -2.46 -5.82 -6.74
CA ALA A 71 -2.58 -4.44 -6.29
C ALA A 71 -3.83 -4.21 -5.43
N GLY A 72 -4.99 -4.66 -5.91
CA GLY A 72 -6.23 -4.58 -5.15
C GLY A 72 -6.16 -5.37 -3.84
N ALA A 73 -5.63 -6.60 -3.88
CA ALA A 73 -5.43 -7.42 -2.69
C ALA A 73 -4.45 -6.79 -1.70
N PHE A 74 -3.34 -6.24 -2.18
CA PHE A 74 -2.35 -5.54 -1.37
C PHE A 74 -2.96 -4.32 -0.69
N GLY A 75 -3.64 -3.44 -1.45
CA GLY A 75 -4.30 -2.26 -0.89
C GLY A 75 -5.37 -2.61 0.15
N PHE A 76 -6.14 -3.68 -0.11
CA PHE A 76 -7.10 -4.20 0.87
C PHE A 76 -6.43 -4.67 2.16
N LEU A 77 -5.39 -5.50 2.06
CA LEU A 77 -4.66 -6.02 3.24
C LEU A 77 -3.93 -4.91 4.00
N PHE A 78 -3.40 -3.92 3.28
CA PHE A 78 -2.77 -2.73 3.86
C PHE A 78 -3.80 -1.93 4.67
N GLY A 79 -4.92 -1.55 4.07
CA GLY A 79 -5.95 -0.79 4.79
C GLY A 79 -6.59 -1.59 5.93
N LEU A 80 -6.79 -2.90 5.75
CA LEU A 80 -7.31 -3.77 6.79
C LEU A 80 -6.37 -3.80 8.00
N SER A 81 -5.07 -4.02 7.76
CA SER A 81 -4.09 -4.11 8.85
C SER A 81 -3.88 -2.77 9.55
N GLU A 82 -3.83 -1.65 8.81
CA GLU A 82 -3.82 -0.32 9.43
C GLU A 82 -5.03 -0.10 10.35
N ASN A 83 -6.23 -0.45 9.88
CA ASN A 83 -7.43 -0.31 10.70
C ASN A 83 -7.42 -1.22 11.94
N ILE A 84 -6.80 -2.41 11.85
CA ILE A 84 -6.58 -3.29 13.00
C ILE A 84 -5.59 -2.66 14.00
N PHE A 85 -4.49 -2.06 13.55
CA PHE A 85 -3.58 -1.38 14.47
C PHE A 85 -4.23 -0.15 15.12
N TYR A 86 -5.15 0.50 14.41
CA TYR A 86 -5.94 1.61 14.94
C TYR A 86 -6.98 1.19 16.00
N LEU A 87 -7.35 -0.10 16.10
CA LEU A 87 -8.26 -0.57 17.14
C LEU A 87 -7.77 -0.21 18.54
N THR A 88 -6.45 -0.14 18.76
CA THR A 88 -5.88 0.26 20.05
C THR A 88 -6.36 1.65 20.47
N ASN A 89 -6.49 2.58 19.53
CA ASN A 89 -7.03 3.92 19.76
C ASN A 89 -8.54 3.89 19.98
N VAL A 90 -9.27 3.07 19.22
CA VAL A 90 -10.72 2.90 19.36
C VAL A 90 -11.09 2.37 20.75
N PHE A 91 -10.38 1.35 21.23
CA PHE A 91 -10.56 0.82 22.58
C PHE A 91 -10.29 1.86 23.66
N ALA A 92 -9.30 2.74 23.45
CA ALA A 92 -8.99 3.81 24.39
C ALA A 92 -10.07 4.92 24.43
N LEU A 93 -10.73 5.19 23.29
CA LEU A 93 -11.80 6.19 23.17
C LEU A 93 -13.18 5.65 23.55
N GLY A 94 -13.39 4.33 23.45
CA GLY A 94 -14.65 3.66 23.80
C GLY A 94 -15.77 3.74 22.75
N ASP A 95 -15.53 4.37 21.58
CA ASP A 95 -16.51 4.48 20.51
C ASP A 95 -16.16 3.58 19.31
N PHE A 96 -16.83 2.43 19.23
CA PHE A 96 -16.64 1.45 18.17
C PHE A 96 -17.21 1.87 16.80
N ASN A 97 -18.05 2.91 16.72
CA ASN A 97 -18.56 3.39 15.43
C ASN A 97 -17.42 3.96 14.56
N ILE A 98 -16.43 4.58 15.20
CA ILE A 98 -15.24 5.11 14.55
C ILE A 98 -14.49 4.03 13.78
N PHE A 99 -14.43 2.80 14.32
CA PHE A 99 -13.78 1.67 13.65
C PHE A 99 -14.43 1.35 12.30
N TRP A 100 -15.77 1.27 12.26
CA TRP A 100 -16.50 0.93 11.05
C TRP A 100 -16.45 2.06 10.01
N GLN A 101 -16.55 3.31 10.45
CA GLN A 101 -16.41 4.46 9.56
C GLN A 101 -15.02 4.51 8.95
N ARG A 102 -13.96 4.33 9.76
CA ARG A 102 -12.59 4.23 9.26
C ARG A 102 -12.41 3.04 8.34
N PHE A 103 -12.94 1.86 8.67
CA PHE A 103 -12.88 0.70 7.79
C PHE A 103 -13.41 1.02 6.38
N LEU A 104 -14.60 1.63 6.32
CA LEU A 104 -15.29 1.94 5.07
C LEU A 104 -14.63 3.06 4.26
N LEU A 105 -13.81 3.92 4.87
CA LEU A 105 -13.14 5.02 4.17
C LEU A 105 -11.67 4.72 3.88
N THR A 106 -10.97 4.15 4.85
CA THR A 106 -9.52 3.91 4.83
C THR A 106 -9.18 2.75 3.88
N VAL A 107 -9.94 1.65 3.92
CA VAL A 107 -9.68 0.49 3.06
C VAL A 107 -9.86 0.84 1.57
N PRO A 108 -10.96 1.46 1.13
CA PRO A 108 -11.09 1.87 -0.26
C PRO A 108 -10.03 2.89 -0.69
N MET A 109 -9.66 3.82 0.19
CA MET A 109 -8.60 4.77 -0.09
C MET A 109 -7.28 4.07 -0.41
N HIS A 110 -6.83 3.10 0.40
CA HIS A 110 -5.60 2.34 0.13
C HIS A 110 -5.66 1.51 -1.15
N ILE A 111 -6.83 0.94 -1.46
CA ILE A 111 -7.03 0.25 -2.74
C ILE A 111 -6.85 1.24 -3.90
N ILE A 112 -7.48 2.42 -3.81
CA ILE A 112 -7.43 3.44 -4.85
C ILE A 112 -6.00 3.96 -5.03
N THR A 113 -5.28 4.30 -3.96
CA THR A 113 -3.92 4.86 -4.06
C THR A 113 -2.95 3.87 -4.71
N VAL A 114 -3.02 2.59 -4.33
CA VAL A 114 -2.22 1.52 -4.95
C VAL A 114 -2.60 1.34 -6.42
N LEU A 115 -3.89 1.33 -6.76
CA LEU A 115 -4.35 1.18 -8.14
C LEU A 115 -3.90 2.36 -9.02
N VAL A 116 -3.95 3.60 -8.52
CA VAL A 116 -3.44 4.79 -9.23
C VAL A 116 -1.97 4.62 -9.57
N MET A 117 -1.14 4.19 -8.61
CA MET A 117 0.27 3.93 -8.84
C MET A 117 0.51 2.80 -9.86
N VAL A 118 -0.23 1.70 -9.75
CA VAL A 118 -0.12 0.56 -10.66
C VAL A 118 -0.53 0.96 -12.07
N PHE A 119 -1.68 1.60 -12.28
CA PHE A 119 -2.12 2.01 -13.61
C PHE A 119 -1.14 2.98 -14.28
N ALA A 120 -0.57 3.93 -13.52
CA ALA A 120 0.47 4.81 -14.02
C ALA A 120 1.73 4.02 -14.43
N GLY A 121 2.22 3.12 -13.58
CA GLY A 121 3.42 2.33 -13.85
C GLY A 121 3.24 1.27 -14.94
N LEU A 122 2.02 0.76 -15.14
CA LEU A 122 1.65 -0.12 -16.25
C LEU A 122 1.72 0.60 -17.59
N ALA A 123 1.33 1.88 -17.64
CA ALA A 123 1.48 2.69 -18.84
C ALA A 123 2.96 2.82 -19.21
N ARG A 124 3.79 3.28 -18.26
CA ARG A 124 5.26 3.22 -18.32
C ARG A 124 5.86 3.24 -16.92
N LYS A 125 6.90 2.43 -16.65
CA LYS A 125 7.49 2.28 -15.31
C LYS A 125 7.90 3.59 -14.63
N TYR A 126 8.43 4.57 -15.38
CA TYR A 126 8.83 5.87 -14.81
C TYR A 126 7.63 6.75 -14.42
N LEU A 127 6.45 6.51 -14.98
CA LEU A 127 5.21 7.19 -14.60
C LEU A 127 4.70 6.73 -13.23
N LEU A 128 5.28 5.68 -12.64
CA LEU A 128 5.03 5.32 -11.23
C LEU A 128 5.26 6.51 -10.30
N ILE A 129 6.22 7.38 -10.60
CA ILE A 129 6.48 8.60 -9.81
C ILE A 129 5.29 9.55 -9.89
N LEU A 130 4.68 9.73 -11.07
CA LEU A 130 3.47 10.54 -11.20
C LEU A 130 2.29 9.89 -10.48
N GLY A 131 2.17 8.56 -10.56
CA GLY A 131 1.19 7.80 -9.80
C GLY A 131 1.37 7.97 -8.29
N LEU A 132 2.61 7.98 -7.79
CA LEU A 132 2.95 8.22 -6.39
C LEU A 132 2.54 9.62 -5.94
N VAL A 133 2.84 10.66 -6.73
CA VAL A 133 2.39 12.02 -6.44
C VAL A 133 0.86 12.08 -6.36
N GLY A 134 0.17 11.47 -7.33
CA GLY A 134 -1.29 11.38 -7.32
C GLY A 134 -1.83 10.63 -6.09
N ALA A 135 -1.21 9.51 -5.72
CA ALA A 135 -1.57 8.72 -4.56
C ALA A 135 -1.39 9.49 -3.24
N VAL A 136 -0.29 10.23 -3.08
CA VAL A 136 -0.04 11.08 -1.91
C VAL A 136 -1.12 12.16 -1.79
N VAL A 137 -1.44 12.85 -2.89
CA VAL A 137 -2.50 13.87 -2.91
C VAL A 137 -3.84 13.26 -2.52
N LEU A 138 -4.20 12.12 -3.11
CA LEU A 138 -5.45 11.43 -2.76
C LEU A 138 -5.48 11.02 -1.30
N HIS A 139 -4.40 10.46 -0.78
CA HIS A 139 -4.32 10.04 0.62
C HIS A 139 -4.54 11.23 1.56
N ILE A 140 -3.83 12.35 1.35
CA ILE A 140 -4.00 13.57 2.16
C ILE A 140 -5.45 14.07 2.10
N LEU A 141 -6.05 14.13 0.92
CA LEU A 141 -7.44 14.57 0.75
C LEU A 141 -8.42 13.66 1.51
N PHE A 142 -8.26 12.34 1.40
CA PHE A 142 -9.09 11.38 2.11
C PHE A 142 -8.91 11.47 3.62
N ASN A 143 -7.68 11.64 4.11
CA ASN A 143 -7.43 11.78 5.55
C ASN A 143 -8.10 13.04 6.10
N GLY A 144 -8.05 14.15 5.36
CA GLY A 144 -8.79 15.38 5.70
C GLY A 144 -10.30 15.15 5.77
N ILE A 145 -10.89 14.45 4.79
CA ILE A 145 -12.32 14.09 4.79
C ILE A 145 -12.67 13.20 5.98
N ILE A 146 -11.82 12.22 6.31
CA ILE A 146 -12.03 11.33 7.45
C ILE A 146 -12.03 12.14 8.75
N ILE A 147 -11.06 13.04 8.95
CA ILE A 147 -11.00 13.89 10.13
C ILE A 147 -12.27 14.75 10.24
N ASP A 148 -12.68 15.40 9.16
CA ASP A 148 -13.89 16.23 9.13
C ASP A 148 -15.18 15.44 9.34
N PHE A 149 -15.24 14.19 8.85
CA PHE A 149 -16.40 13.31 9.01
C PHE A 149 -16.47 12.71 10.41
N LEU A 150 -15.34 12.35 11.02
CA LEU A 150 -15.25 11.77 12.36
C LEU A 150 -15.43 12.81 13.49
N MET A 151 -15.15 14.08 13.24
CA MET A 151 -15.33 15.17 14.21
C MET A 151 -16.75 15.77 14.22
N ARG A 152 -17.66 15.24 13.39
CA ARG A 152 -19.08 15.64 13.34
C ARG A 152 -19.95 14.60 14.02
#